data_AF-A0A925T2Z9-F1
#
_entry.id   AF-A0A925T2Z9-F1
#
_cell.length_a   1.000
_cell.length_b   1.000
_cell.length_c   1.000
_cell.angle_alpha   90.00
_cell.angle_beta   90.00
_cell.angle_gamma   90.00
#
_symmetry.space_group_name_H-M   'P 1'
#
loop_
_entity.id
_entity.type
_entity.pdbx_description
1 polymer ?
#
loop_
_entity_poly.entity_id
_entity_poly.type
_entity_poly.pdbx_seq_one_letter_code
_entity_poly.pdbx_strand_id
1 'polypeptide(L)'
;MPKEFGFFEYSPPLDTDTLPRLRRLLKEAHKTVNKIHGVIFPELALTEDQYGRISKYLMKQDILLICGVRKPPTSSGKAGKNYLQFDIPYIYPTRHQQSKHHRWRLNKRQIVQYGLGSCLDVTWNWWEHISIGNRTLYFVVLDDWLTVCPLICEDLARQDPVGEIVRAVGPNLVIALLMDGPQLNSRWPARYATVLADDPGSSVLTLTSVGMSELSRPPSIQGQSRAVALWKDAKGEAVSITLPERSTGIILSLSRNLEKEWSADGRDDGGTTGYPVLSGIHFVGSTPSQLKVLR
;
A
#
# COMPACT_ATOMS: atom_id res chain seq x y z
N MET A 1 20.97 -23.43 -11.97
CA MET A 1 20.12 -22.27 -12.36
C MET A 1 20.47 -21.88 -13.79
N PRO A 2 19.54 -21.28 -14.56
CA PRO A 2 19.83 -20.76 -15.90
C PRO A 2 20.99 -19.74 -15.86
N LYS A 3 21.70 -19.55 -16.98
CA LYS A 3 22.94 -18.75 -17.05
C LYS A 3 22.79 -17.23 -16.78
N GLU A 4 21.58 -16.71 -16.60
CA GLU A 4 21.28 -15.26 -16.49
C GLU A 4 20.21 -15.00 -15.41
N PHE A 5 20.36 -15.66 -14.27
CA PHE A 5 19.39 -15.68 -13.18
C PHE A 5 20.08 -15.39 -11.84
N GLY A 6 19.54 -14.44 -11.07
CA GLY A 6 20.09 -14.07 -9.76
C GLY A 6 19.00 -13.74 -8.74
N PHE A 7 19.43 -13.57 -7.49
CA PHE A 7 18.58 -13.17 -6.37
C PHE A 7 19.10 -11.87 -5.75
N PHE A 8 18.19 -11.02 -5.28
CA PHE A 8 18.52 -9.80 -4.52
C PHE A 8 17.76 -9.75 -3.20
N GLU A 9 18.33 -9.03 -2.23
CA GLU A 9 17.75 -8.79 -0.91
C GLU A 9 17.64 -7.29 -0.63
N TYR A 10 16.63 -6.90 0.13
CA TYR A 10 16.48 -5.55 0.66
C TYR A 10 16.85 -5.53 2.14
N SER A 11 17.95 -4.86 2.44
CA SER A 11 18.52 -4.76 3.80
C SER A 11 18.73 -3.30 4.18
N PRO A 12 17.65 -2.56 4.55
CA PRO A 12 17.77 -1.17 4.95
C PRO A 12 18.45 -1.05 6.33
N PRO A 13 19.02 0.12 6.65
CA PRO A 13 19.48 0.41 8.00
C PRO A 13 18.39 0.18 9.06
N LEU A 14 18.81 -0.18 10.27
CA LEU A 14 17.91 -0.27 11.43
C LEU A 14 17.34 1.12 11.74
N ASP A 15 16.01 1.23 11.77
CA ASP A 15 15.29 2.42 12.22
C ASP A 15 14.64 2.15 13.58
N THR A 16 15.06 2.86 14.62
CA THR A 16 14.48 2.72 15.96
C THR A 16 13.47 3.82 16.29
N ASP A 17 13.33 4.84 15.44
CA ASP A 17 12.47 6.02 15.67
C ASP A 17 11.07 5.85 15.07
N THR A 18 10.74 4.69 14.48
CA THR A 18 9.47 4.52 13.74
C THR A 18 8.23 4.75 14.61
N LEU A 19 8.15 4.16 15.81
CA LEU A 19 7.01 4.37 16.72
C LEU A 19 6.95 5.81 17.27
N PRO A 20 8.05 6.39 17.80
CA PRO A 20 8.04 7.80 18.19
C PRO A 20 7.61 8.74 17.05
N ARG A 21 8.07 8.50 15.81
CA ARG A 21 7.66 9.25 14.63
C ARG A 21 6.17 9.13 14.34
N LEU A 22 5.63 7.91 14.37
CA LEU A 22 4.20 7.68 14.20
C LEU A 22 3.37 8.42 15.27
N ARG A 23 3.81 8.40 16.54
CA ARG A 23 3.13 9.13 17.63
C ARG A 23 3.08 10.64 17.36
N ARG A 24 4.19 11.22 16.88
CA ARG A 24 4.24 12.64 16.49
C ARG A 24 3.27 12.90 15.33
N LEU A 25 3.26 12.06 14.31
CA LEU A 25 2.37 12.21 13.15
C LEU A 25 0.91 12.10 13.52
N LEU A 26 0.53 11.13 14.36
CA LEU A 26 -0.85 11.01 14.84
C LEU A 26 -1.26 12.23 15.66
N LYS A 27 -0.38 12.74 16.54
CA LYS A 27 -0.67 13.98 17.28
C LYS A 27 -0.92 15.16 16.35
N GLU A 28 -0.12 15.32 15.30
CA GLU A 28 -0.33 16.36 14.30
C GLU A 28 -1.62 16.11 13.50
N ALA A 29 -1.90 14.86 13.12
CA ALA A 29 -3.09 14.51 12.36
C ALA A 29 -4.39 14.83 13.12
N HIS A 30 -4.43 14.62 14.43
CA HIS A 30 -5.59 14.96 15.26
C HIS A 30 -5.84 16.48 15.38
N LYS A 31 -4.92 17.34 14.92
CA LYS A 31 -5.18 18.77 14.77
C LYS A 31 -5.98 19.10 13.51
N THR A 32 -5.98 18.19 12.54
CA THR A 32 -6.65 18.36 11.24
C THR A 32 -7.96 17.58 11.17
N VAL A 33 -8.02 16.39 11.76
CA VAL A 33 -9.20 15.52 11.74
C VAL A 33 -9.54 15.02 13.13
N ASN A 34 -10.83 14.80 13.38
CA ASN A 34 -11.32 14.39 14.70
C ASN A 34 -10.95 12.95 15.07
N LYS A 35 -10.93 12.03 14.09
CA LYS A 35 -10.69 10.60 14.30
C LYS A 35 -9.83 10.04 13.17
N ILE A 36 -8.89 9.18 13.55
CA ILE A 36 -8.12 8.33 12.64
C ILE A 36 -8.65 6.90 12.77
N HIS A 37 -9.18 6.35 11.68
CA HIS A 37 -9.75 4.99 11.67
C HIS A 37 -8.70 3.91 11.39
N GLY A 38 -7.64 4.26 10.66
CA GLY A 38 -6.59 3.32 10.30
C GLY A 38 -5.28 3.99 9.94
N VAL A 39 -4.20 3.22 10.04
CA VAL A 39 -2.85 3.58 9.63
C VAL A 39 -2.35 2.54 8.63
N ILE A 40 -1.85 3.00 7.50
CA ILE A 40 -1.38 2.16 6.40
C ILE A 40 0.09 2.47 6.13
N PHE A 41 0.92 1.43 6.04
CA PHE A 41 2.33 1.53 5.65
C PHE A 41 2.59 0.77 4.35
N PRO A 42 3.51 1.22 3.47
CA PRO A 42 3.83 0.54 2.22
C PRO A 42 4.51 -0.82 2.44
N GLU A 43 4.79 -1.52 1.34
CA GLU A 43 5.53 -2.79 1.33
C GLU A 43 6.91 -2.65 2.03
N LEU A 44 7.30 -3.67 2.80
CA LEU A 44 8.57 -3.75 3.54
C LEU A 44 8.86 -2.60 4.54
N ALA A 45 7.86 -1.79 4.90
CA ALA A 45 8.03 -0.63 5.76
C ALA A 45 8.54 -0.98 7.16
N LEU A 46 8.00 -2.04 7.78
CA LEU A 46 8.29 -2.40 9.17
C LEU A 46 8.96 -3.77 9.29
N THR A 47 9.76 -3.95 10.34
CA THR A 47 10.13 -5.28 10.86
C THR A 47 9.01 -5.84 11.75
N GLU A 48 9.07 -7.15 12.05
CA GLU A 48 8.14 -7.81 12.99
C GLU A 48 8.07 -7.12 14.36
N ASP A 49 9.23 -6.72 14.92
CA ASP A 49 9.29 -6.03 16.22
C ASP A 49 8.69 -4.61 16.14
N GLN A 50 9.01 -3.85 15.10
CA GLN A 50 8.42 -2.52 14.88
C GLN A 50 6.89 -2.62 14.73
N TYR A 51 6.41 -3.58 13.94
CA TYR A 51 4.99 -3.85 13.76
C TYR A 51 4.33 -4.16 15.12
N GLY A 52 4.89 -5.08 15.90
CA GLY A 52 4.32 -5.47 17.19
C GLY A 52 4.18 -4.30 18.18
N ARG A 53 5.19 -3.41 18.22
CA ARG A 53 5.17 -2.20 19.06
C ARG A 53 4.13 -1.17 18.57
N ILE A 54 4.04 -0.96 17.27
CA ILE A 54 3.07 -0.03 16.64
C ILE A 54 1.65 -0.55 16.81
N SER A 55 1.40 -1.82 16.50
CA SER A 55 0.12 -2.48 16.72
C SER A 55 -0.37 -2.32 18.15
N LYS A 56 0.46 -2.65 19.15
CA LYS A 56 0.08 -2.52 20.57
C LYS A 56 -0.32 -1.08 20.94
N TYR A 57 0.27 -0.09 20.29
CA TYR A 57 -0.06 1.31 20.49
C TYR A 57 -1.36 1.73 19.78
N LEU A 58 -1.58 1.27 18.55
CA LEU A 58 -2.77 1.61 17.74
C LEU A 58 -4.04 0.88 18.19
N MET A 59 -3.95 -0.41 18.53
CA MET A 59 -5.11 -1.20 18.98
C MET A 59 -5.75 -0.65 20.25
N LYS A 60 -4.96 -0.05 21.15
CA LYS A 60 -5.46 0.62 22.37
C LYS A 60 -6.31 1.86 22.08
N GLN A 61 -6.24 2.38 20.87
CA GLN A 61 -6.92 3.59 20.42
C GLN A 61 -8.00 3.26 19.38
N ASP A 62 -8.32 1.97 19.17
CA ASP A 62 -9.32 1.54 18.17
C ASP A 62 -8.94 1.95 16.74
N ILE A 63 -7.65 1.85 16.39
CA ILE A 63 -7.12 2.24 15.07
C ILE A 63 -6.60 1.00 14.32
N LEU A 64 -7.19 0.68 13.16
CA LEU A 64 -6.73 -0.37 12.24
C LEU A 64 -5.27 -0.17 11.83
N LEU A 65 -4.51 -1.26 11.68
CA LEU A 65 -3.17 -1.22 11.11
C LEU A 65 -3.09 -2.14 9.89
N ILE A 66 -2.60 -1.65 8.76
CA ILE A 66 -2.24 -2.44 7.57
C ILE A 66 -0.79 -2.11 7.19
N CYS A 67 0.07 -3.11 7.00
CA CYS A 67 1.48 -2.87 6.77
C CYS A 67 2.14 -3.96 5.94
N GLY A 68 3.11 -3.58 5.11
CA GLY A 68 4.10 -4.50 4.57
C GLY A 68 5.21 -4.76 5.59
N VAL A 69 5.40 -6.02 5.96
CA VAL A 69 6.36 -6.44 6.98
C VAL A 69 7.50 -7.24 6.35
N ARG A 70 8.72 -6.90 6.76
CA ARG A 70 9.95 -7.59 6.37
C ARG A 70 10.48 -8.47 7.50
N LYS A 71 10.93 -9.67 7.13
CA LYS A 71 11.71 -10.55 7.99
C LYS A 71 13.01 -10.91 7.26
N PRO A 72 14.18 -10.48 7.74
CA PRO A 72 15.45 -10.87 7.13
C PRO A 72 15.66 -12.38 7.25
N PRO A 73 16.51 -12.97 6.38
CA PRO A 73 16.85 -14.38 6.48
C PRO A 73 17.54 -14.70 7.81
N THR A 74 17.24 -15.87 8.38
CA THR A 74 17.80 -16.29 9.68
C THR A 74 19.24 -16.79 9.60
N SER A 75 19.71 -17.14 8.40
CA SER A 75 21.05 -17.66 8.14
C SER A 75 21.41 -17.50 6.66
N SER A 76 22.69 -17.55 6.35
CA SER A 76 23.17 -17.56 4.96
C SER A 76 22.48 -18.68 4.14
N GLY A 77 22.09 -18.36 2.91
CA GLY A 77 21.43 -19.28 1.98
C GLY A 77 19.95 -19.55 2.23
N LYS A 78 19.34 -19.01 3.30
CA LYS A 78 17.89 -19.02 3.48
C LYS A 78 17.28 -17.73 2.93
N ALA A 79 16.06 -17.83 2.42
CA ALA A 79 15.30 -16.68 1.96
C ALA A 79 14.63 -15.94 3.13
N GLY A 80 14.49 -14.62 3.01
CA GLY A 80 13.72 -13.81 3.96
C GLY A 80 12.20 -13.99 3.80
N LYS A 81 11.44 -13.05 4.37
CA LYS A 81 10.01 -12.90 4.11
C LYS A 81 9.65 -11.45 3.84
N ASN A 82 8.69 -11.29 2.94
CA ASN A 82 8.00 -10.05 2.65
C ASN A 82 6.52 -10.40 2.55
N TYR A 83 5.71 -9.79 3.41
CA TYR A 83 4.32 -10.17 3.55
C TYR A 83 3.51 -8.99 4.08
N LEU A 84 2.21 -9.07 3.86
CA LEU A 84 1.26 -8.12 4.39
C LEU A 84 0.79 -8.59 5.78
N GLN A 85 0.73 -7.67 6.73
CA GLN A 85 0.21 -7.93 8.06
C GLN A 85 -0.77 -6.83 8.45
N PHE A 86 -1.89 -7.21 9.05
CA PHE A 86 -2.88 -6.26 9.52
C PHE A 86 -3.56 -6.71 10.80
N ASP A 87 -3.93 -5.74 11.62
CA ASP A 87 -4.59 -5.92 12.90
C ASP A 87 -5.88 -5.09 12.92
N ILE A 88 -7.01 -5.73 13.22
CA ILE A 88 -8.33 -5.10 13.25
C ILE A 88 -8.74 -4.88 14.71
N PRO A 89 -9.12 -3.65 15.10
CA PRO A 89 -9.59 -3.40 16.44
C PRO A 89 -11.05 -3.85 16.55
N TYR A 90 -11.28 -4.95 17.26
CA TYR A 90 -12.58 -5.39 17.74
C TYR A 90 -12.52 -5.57 19.27
N ILE A 91 -13.62 -6.01 19.90
CA ILE A 91 -13.63 -6.42 21.31
C ILE A 91 -12.45 -7.35 21.63
N TYR A 92 -12.12 -8.24 20.69
CA TYR A 92 -10.88 -9.01 20.68
C TYR A 92 -10.10 -8.66 19.40
N PRO A 93 -8.98 -7.91 19.51
CA PRO A 93 -8.18 -7.56 18.34
C PRO A 93 -7.71 -8.82 17.61
N THR A 94 -7.98 -8.88 16.32
CA THR A 94 -7.51 -9.99 15.47
C THR A 94 -6.28 -9.57 14.69
N ARG A 95 -5.37 -10.51 14.49
CA ARG A 95 -4.16 -10.33 13.71
C ARG A 95 -4.15 -11.31 12.55
N HIS A 96 -3.86 -10.78 11.36
CA HIS A 96 -3.85 -11.54 10.14
C HIS A 96 -2.55 -11.30 9.37
N GLN A 97 -2.13 -12.33 8.62
CA GLN A 97 -0.92 -12.30 7.84
C GLN A 97 -1.17 -12.92 6.47
N GLN A 98 -0.80 -12.21 5.42
CA GLN A 98 -0.89 -12.65 4.04
C GLN A 98 0.49 -12.66 3.40
N SER A 99 0.97 -13.85 3.03
CA SER A 99 2.23 -13.96 2.30
C SER A 99 2.06 -13.38 0.90
N LYS A 100 3.12 -12.74 0.38
CA LYS A 100 3.17 -12.35 -1.03
C LYS A 100 3.02 -13.59 -1.91
N HIS A 101 2.18 -13.55 -2.93
CA HIS A 101 1.96 -14.70 -3.82
C HIS A 101 3.04 -14.82 -4.90
N HIS A 102 3.68 -13.69 -5.24
CA HIS A 102 4.62 -13.58 -6.34
C HIS A 102 5.86 -12.79 -5.93
N ARG A 103 7.06 -13.29 -6.27
CA ARG A 103 8.30 -12.51 -6.07
C ARG A 103 8.35 -11.34 -7.04
N TRP A 104 8.92 -10.23 -6.59
CA TRP A 104 9.30 -9.18 -7.52
C TRP A 104 10.44 -9.65 -8.43
N ARG A 105 10.32 -9.37 -9.73
CA ARG A 105 11.40 -9.56 -10.70
C ARG A 105 11.86 -8.20 -11.21
N LEU A 106 13.17 -7.98 -11.15
CA LEU A 106 13.87 -6.87 -11.76
C LEU A 106 14.50 -7.32 -13.08
N ASN A 107 14.09 -6.67 -14.18
CA ASN A 107 14.72 -6.80 -15.49
C ASN A 107 15.61 -5.59 -15.80
N LYS A 108 16.33 -5.63 -16.93
CA LYS A 108 17.17 -4.53 -17.43
C LYS A 108 16.51 -3.15 -17.30
N ARG A 109 15.24 -3.01 -17.75
CA ARG A 109 14.53 -1.73 -17.72
C ARG A 109 14.33 -1.23 -16.30
N GLN A 110 13.94 -2.11 -15.36
CA GLN A 110 13.76 -1.73 -13.97
C GLN A 110 15.10 -1.45 -13.27
N ILE A 111 16.14 -2.23 -13.53
CA ILE A 111 17.49 -2.01 -12.97
C ILE A 111 18.00 -0.62 -13.38
N VAL A 112 17.87 -0.26 -14.67
CA VAL A 112 18.24 1.07 -15.17
C VAL A 112 17.36 2.15 -14.55
N GLN A 113 16.03 1.94 -14.53
CA GLN A 113 15.08 2.91 -13.97
C GLN A 113 15.36 3.21 -12.49
N TYR A 114 15.76 2.22 -11.70
CA TYR A 114 16.07 2.42 -10.28
C TYR A 114 17.54 2.72 -10.01
N GLY A 115 18.37 2.86 -11.04
CA GLY A 115 19.81 3.14 -10.89
C GLY A 115 20.58 2.02 -10.19
N LEU A 116 20.13 0.77 -10.30
CA LEU A 116 20.69 -0.38 -9.57
C LEU A 116 21.83 -1.08 -10.31
N GLY A 117 22.25 -0.56 -11.48
CA GLY A 117 23.26 -1.19 -12.33
C GLY A 117 24.67 -1.30 -11.73
N SER A 118 24.94 -0.57 -10.65
CA SER A 118 26.20 -0.71 -9.89
C SER A 118 26.23 -1.96 -9.00
N CYS A 119 25.05 -2.51 -8.67
CA CYS A 119 24.91 -3.62 -7.73
C CYS A 119 24.33 -4.88 -8.40
N LEU A 120 23.58 -4.72 -9.49
CA LEU A 120 22.89 -5.80 -10.20
C LEU A 120 23.29 -5.78 -11.68
N ASP A 121 23.72 -6.93 -12.21
CA ASP A 121 24.02 -7.08 -13.63
C ASP A 121 22.75 -6.86 -14.47
N VAL A 122 22.78 -5.85 -15.34
CA VAL A 122 21.66 -5.46 -16.21
C VAL A 122 21.29 -6.52 -17.26
N THR A 123 22.17 -7.48 -17.50
CA THR A 123 21.93 -8.59 -18.45
C THR A 123 21.15 -9.74 -17.82
N TRP A 124 21.00 -9.76 -16.49
CA TRP A 124 20.34 -10.85 -15.76
C TRP A 124 18.90 -10.47 -15.37
N ASN A 125 18.10 -11.50 -15.06
CA ASN A 125 16.84 -11.33 -14.35
C ASN A 125 17.05 -11.60 -12.86
N TRP A 126 16.78 -10.60 -12.03
CA TRP A 126 16.96 -10.67 -10.59
C TRP A 126 15.63 -10.85 -9.88
N TRP A 127 15.54 -11.84 -9.01
CA TRP A 127 14.32 -12.14 -8.26
C TRP A 127 14.51 -11.82 -6.79
N GLU A 128 13.43 -11.36 -6.16
CA GLU A 128 13.42 -11.09 -4.73
C GLU A 128 13.69 -12.37 -3.93
N HIS A 129 14.70 -12.36 -3.05
CA HIS A 129 15.09 -13.53 -2.26
C HIS A 129 14.23 -13.72 -1.01
N ILE A 130 12.95 -14.02 -1.23
CA ILE A 130 11.97 -14.31 -0.19
C ILE A 130 11.41 -15.71 -0.32
N SER A 131 10.98 -16.27 0.80
CA SER A 131 10.11 -17.44 0.82
C SER A 131 8.68 -17.03 0.43
N ILE A 132 8.02 -17.87 -0.36
CA ILE A 132 6.61 -17.71 -0.72
C ILE A 132 5.83 -18.73 0.12
N GLY A 133 4.88 -18.24 0.90
CA GLY A 133 4.05 -19.06 1.78
C GLY A 133 2.79 -19.59 1.08
N ASN A 134 1.85 -20.07 1.89
CA ASN A 134 0.52 -20.42 1.42
C ASN A 134 -0.16 -19.19 0.81
N ARG A 135 -0.92 -19.45 -0.25
CA ARG A 135 -1.69 -18.43 -0.95
C ARG A 135 -2.99 -18.18 -0.19
N THR A 136 -3.12 -17.00 0.39
CA THR A 136 -4.28 -16.59 1.19
C THR A 136 -4.65 -15.18 0.79
N LEU A 137 -5.93 -14.93 0.56
CA LEU A 137 -6.49 -13.60 0.40
C LEU A 137 -7.48 -13.32 1.53
N TYR A 138 -7.46 -12.11 2.06
CA TYR A 138 -8.39 -11.67 3.07
C TYR A 138 -9.42 -10.70 2.48
N PHE A 139 -10.68 -10.92 2.86
CA PHE A 139 -11.78 -10.00 2.67
C PHE A 139 -12.32 -9.68 4.06
N VAL A 140 -12.13 -8.43 4.48
CA VAL A 140 -12.36 -8.00 5.86
C VAL A 140 -13.55 -7.06 5.88
N VAL A 141 -14.64 -7.47 6.53
CA VAL A 141 -15.81 -6.62 6.76
C VAL A 141 -15.53 -5.72 7.94
N LEU A 142 -15.23 -4.44 7.71
CA LEU A 142 -14.95 -3.45 8.78
C LEU A 142 -16.22 -2.74 9.27
N ASP A 143 -17.25 -2.70 8.44
CA ASP A 143 -18.56 -2.09 8.73
C ASP A 143 -19.64 -2.83 7.91
N ASP A 144 -20.92 -2.58 8.17
CA ASP A 144 -22.05 -3.22 7.47
C ASP A 144 -22.01 -3.03 5.94
N TRP A 145 -21.36 -1.97 5.48
CA TRP A 145 -21.23 -1.60 4.08
C TRP A 145 -19.79 -1.70 3.53
N LEU A 146 -18.77 -1.93 4.37
CA LEU A 146 -17.36 -1.77 4.00
C LEU A 146 -16.58 -3.09 4.12
N THR A 147 -16.33 -3.71 2.99
CA THR A 147 -15.39 -4.82 2.85
C THR A 147 -14.06 -4.35 2.25
N VAL A 148 -12.96 -4.67 2.92
CA VAL A 148 -11.60 -4.30 2.52
C VAL A 148 -10.79 -5.54 2.10
N CYS A 149 -10.09 -5.45 0.98
CA CYS A 149 -9.13 -6.45 0.52
C CYS A 149 -7.71 -5.85 0.44
N PRO A 150 -6.80 -6.19 1.36
CA PRO A 150 -5.42 -5.75 1.28
C PRO A 150 -4.60 -6.64 0.33
N LEU A 151 -3.83 -6.01 -0.56
CA LEU A 151 -2.96 -6.66 -1.54
C LEU A 151 -1.50 -6.20 -1.37
N ILE A 152 -0.55 -6.97 -1.91
CA ILE A 152 0.88 -6.66 -1.85
C ILE A 152 1.54 -6.82 -3.22
N CYS A 153 2.11 -5.72 -3.72
CA CYS A 153 2.91 -5.62 -4.93
C CYS A 153 2.28 -6.28 -6.17
N GLU A 154 2.98 -7.26 -6.74
CA GLU A 154 2.55 -8.08 -7.87
C GLU A 154 1.16 -8.69 -7.73
N ASP A 155 0.63 -8.87 -6.52
CA ASP A 155 -0.72 -9.40 -6.32
C ASP A 155 -1.79 -8.50 -6.97
N LEU A 156 -1.57 -7.18 -7.06
CA LEU A 156 -2.42 -6.26 -7.80
C LEU A 156 -2.37 -6.51 -9.33
N ALA A 157 -1.20 -6.89 -9.86
CA ALA A 157 -0.97 -7.04 -11.29
C ALA A 157 -1.31 -8.44 -11.84
N ARG A 158 -1.56 -9.42 -10.96
CA ARG A 158 -1.69 -10.84 -11.33
C ARG A 158 -3.15 -11.24 -11.35
N GLN A 159 -3.66 -11.45 -12.56
CA GLN A 159 -5.05 -11.87 -12.80
C GLN A 159 -5.36 -13.25 -12.19
N ASP A 160 -4.42 -14.20 -12.27
CA ASP A 160 -4.55 -15.55 -11.69
C ASP A 160 -3.51 -15.75 -10.55
N PRO A 161 -3.91 -16.17 -9.34
CA PRO A 161 -5.31 -16.41 -8.91
C PRO A 161 -5.98 -15.17 -8.32
N VAL A 162 -5.24 -14.06 -8.13
CA VAL A 162 -5.69 -12.97 -7.26
C VAL A 162 -6.81 -12.15 -7.90
N GLY A 163 -6.61 -11.66 -9.13
CA GLY A 163 -7.57 -10.78 -9.80
C GLY A 163 -8.93 -11.43 -10.04
N GLU A 164 -9.00 -12.73 -10.32
CA GLU A 164 -10.26 -13.46 -10.45
C GLU A 164 -11.03 -13.52 -9.13
N ILE A 165 -10.35 -13.89 -8.03
CA ILE A 165 -11.00 -14.01 -6.72
C ILE A 165 -11.47 -12.64 -6.21
N VAL A 166 -10.65 -11.60 -6.37
CA VAL A 166 -11.01 -10.23 -5.97
C VAL A 166 -12.25 -9.74 -6.73
N ARG A 167 -12.31 -9.99 -8.04
CA ARG A 167 -13.50 -9.65 -8.86
C ARG A 167 -14.73 -10.45 -8.50
N ALA A 168 -14.57 -11.75 -8.24
CA ALA A 168 -15.68 -12.60 -7.83
C ALA A 168 -16.28 -12.20 -6.48
N VAL A 169 -15.46 -11.72 -5.53
CA VAL A 169 -15.93 -11.28 -4.22
C VAL A 169 -16.46 -9.85 -4.23
N GLY A 170 -15.84 -8.94 -4.98
CA GLY A 170 -16.33 -7.55 -5.05
C GLY A 170 -16.11 -6.71 -3.80
N PRO A 171 -14.89 -6.60 -3.23
CA PRO A 171 -14.68 -5.76 -2.06
C PRO A 171 -14.91 -4.28 -2.39
N ASN A 172 -15.48 -3.52 -1.45
CA ASN A 172 -15.70 -2.08 -1.63
C ASN A 172 -14.38 -1.30 -1.72
N LEU A 173 -13.34 -1.73 -0.99
CA LEU A 173 -12.03 -1.09 -0.96
C LEU A 173 -10.89 -2.10 -1.13
N VAL A 174 -10.00 -1.85 -2.08
CA VAL A 174 -8.74 -2.57 -2.25
C VAL A 174 -7.58 -1.67 -1.83
N ILE A 175 -6.67 -2.19 -1.00
CA ILE A 175 -5.49 -1.44 -0.54
C ILE A 175 -4.24 -2.21 -0.95
N ALA A 176 -3.54 -1.73 -1.97
CA ALA A 176 -2.34 -2.37 -2.50
C ALA A 176 -1.06 -1.70 -1.96
N LEU A 177 -0.28 -2.45 -1.18
CA LEU A 177 1.01 -2.01 -0.64
C LEU A 177 2.12 -2.36 -1.63
N LEU A 178 2.89 -1.37 -2.09
CA LEU A 178 3.83 -1.54 -3.19
C LEU A 178 5.26 -1.14 -2.79
N MET A 179 6.22 -1.88 -3.32
CA MET A 179 7.63 -1.52 -3.47
C MET A 179 7.88 -1.24 -4.96
N ASP A 180 7.22 -0.20 -5.46
CA ASP A 180 7.37 0.28 -6.83
C ASP A 180 7.70 1.78 -6.84
N GLY A 181 8.08 2.30 -8.00
CA GLY A 181 8.26 3.74 -8.21
C GLY A 181 6.98 4.56 -8.05
N PRO A 182 6.97 5.80 -8.56
CA PRO A 182 5.86 6.75 -8.40
C PRO A 182 4.50 6.19 -8.81
N GLN A 183 3.46 6.51 -8.04
CA GLN A 183 2.09 6.07 -8.27
C GLN A 183 1.37 7.02 -9.24
N LEU A 184 1.71 6.90 -10.53
CA LEU A 184 1.24 7.76 -11.62
C LEU A 184 0.19 7.06 -12.48
N ASN A 185 -0.74 7.82 -13.05
CA ASN A 185 -1.81 7.33 -13.93
C ASN A 185 -1.28 6.55 -15.16
N SER A 186 -0.08 6.90 -15.64
CA SER A 186 0.57 6.23 -16.78
C SER A 186 1.26 4.91 -16.44
N ARG A 187 1.40 4.58 -15.15
CA ARG A 187 2.14 3.40 -14.68
C ARG A 187 1.21 2.22 -14.44
N TRP A 188 1.83 1.05 -14.30
CA TRP A 188 1.09 -0.21 -14.15
C TRP A 188 0.13 -0.22 -12.94
N PRO A 189 0.43 0.36 -11.76
CA PRO A 189 -0.50 0.29 -10.64
C PRO A 189 -1.85 0.92 -10.98
N ALA A 190 -1.83 2.08 -11.65
CA ALA A 190 -3.04 2.77 -12.10
C ALA A 190 -3.88 1.92 -13.07
N ARG A 191 -3.23 1.21 -14.01
CA ARG A 191 -3.93 0.34 -14.96
C ARG A 191 -4.68 -0.78 -14.25
N TYR A 192 -4.04 -1.49 -13.32
CA TYR A 192 -4.71 -2.59 -12.62
C TYR A 192 -5.67 -2.10 -11.54
N ALA A 193 -5.42 -0.94 -10.93
CA ALA A 193 -6.40 -0.28 -10.07
C ALA A 193 -7.66 0.08 -10.86
N THR A 194 -7.51 0.55 -12.11
CA THR A 194 -8.64 0.84 -12.99
C THR A 194 -9.43 -0.41 -13.33
N VAL A 195 -8.76 -1.55 -13.61
CA VAL A 195 -9.47 -2.82 -13.85
C VAL A 195 -10.38 -3.18 -12.68
N LEU A 196 -9.88 -3.11 -11.43
CA LEU A 196 -10.68 -3.42 -10.25
C LEU A 196 -11.75 -2.35 -9.95
N ALA A 197 -11.50 -1.10 -10.33
CA ALA A 197 -12.48 -0.03 -10.17
C ALA A 197 -13.61 -0.11 -11.20
N ASP A 198 -13.34 -0.58 -12.41
CA ASP A 198 -14.34 -0.76 -13.45
C ASP A 198 -15.10 -2.09 -13.27
N ASP A 199 -14.42 -3.12 -12.75
CA ASP A 199 -14.98 -4.43 -12.44
C ASP A 199 -14.15 -5.07 -11.30
N PRO A 200 -14.68 -5.13 -10.06
CA PRO A 200 -16.11 -5.20 -9.73
C PRO A 200 -16.72 -3.88 -9.23
N GLY A 201 -16.09 -2.73 -9.44
CA GLY A 201 -16.55 -1.45 -8.88
C GLY A 201 -15.82 -1.01 -7.60
N SER A 202 -14.67 -1.63 -7.29
CA SER A 202 -13.92 -1.35 -6.07
C SER A 202 -13.28 0.03 -6.08
N SER A 203 -13.26 0.72 -4.94
CA SER A 203 -12.29 1.79 -4.73
C SER A 203 -10.91 1.20 -4.46
N VAL A 204 -9.86 1.76 -5.04
CA VAL A 204 -8.49 1.21 -4.97
C VAL A 204 -7.51 2.29 -4.52
N LEU A 205 -6.81 2.00 -3.43
CA LEU A 205 -5.66 2.77 -2.95
C LEU A 205 -4.39 1.97 -3.21
N THR A 206 -3.48 2.51 -4.03
CA THR A 206 -2.11 2.01 -4.14
C THR A 206 -1.15 2.90 -3.35
N LEU A 207 -0.20 2.31 -2.62
CA LEU A 207 0.74 3.06 -1.77
C LEU A 207 2.16 2.51 -1.89
N THR A 208 3.13 3.38 -2.19
CA THR A 208 4.57 3.10 -2.14
C THR A 208 5.29 4.01 -1.15
N SER A 209 6.56 3.73 -0.87
CA SER A 209 7.40 4.61 -0.07
C SER A 209 7.94 5.79 -0.88
N VAL A 210 8.15 6.93 -0.22
CA VAL A 210 8.80 8.09 -0.84
C VAL A 210 10.18 7.75 -1.40
N GLY A 211 10.95 6.90 -0.71
CA GLY A 211 12.26 6.47 -1.17
C GLY A 211 12.20 5.70 -2.50
N MET A 212 11.25 4.78 -2.66
CA MET A 212 11.06 4.08 -3.93
C MET A 212 10.56 4.99 -5.05
N SER A 213 9.68 5.94 -4.71
CA SER A 213 9.19 6.95 -5.65
C SER A 213 10.34 7.81 -6.20
N GLU A 214 11.22 8.30 -5.33
CA GLU A 214 12.38 9.14 -5.67
C GLU A 214 13.53 8.37 -6.35
N LEU A 215 13.67 7.08 -6.03
CA LEU A 215 14.66 6.21 -6.65
C LEU A 215 14.36 5.96 -8.13
N SER A 216 13.09 5.97 -8.52
CA SER A 216 12.67 5.75 -9.91
C SER A 216 13.02 6.95 -10.81
N ARG A 217 14.03 6.78 -11.66
CA ARG A 217 14.51 7.77 -12.63
C ARG A 217 14.51 7.16 -14.04
N PRO A 218 13.35 7.06 -14.70
CA PRO A 218 13.29 6.55 -16.06
C PRO A 218 14.08 7.48 -17.00
N PRO A 219 14.89 6.95 -17.94
CA PRO A 219 15.77 7.78 -18.78
C PRO A 219 15.08 8.89 -19.57
N SER A 220 13.79 8.70 -19.88
CA SER A 220 13.00 9.61 -20.72
C SER A 220 12.26 10.72 -19.96
N ILE A 221 12.32 10.75 -18.62
CA ILE A 221 11.62 11.75 -17.81
C ILE A 221 12.63 12.45 -16.91
N GLN A 222 12.70 13.77 -17.01
CA GLN A 222 13.52 14.58 -16.11
C GLN A 222 12.79 14.80 -14.78
N GLY A 223 13.53 14.65 -13.68
CA GLY A 223 13.03 14.92 -12.34
C GLY A 223 12.61 13.67 -11.56
N GLN A 224 12.61 13.80 -10.24
CA GLN A 224 12.09 12.80 -9.32
C GLN A 224 10.61 13.10 -9.07
N SER A 225 9.80 12.05 -8.93
CA SER A 225 8.40 12.21 -8.49
C SER A 225 8.28 11.73 -7.06
N ARG A 226 7.51 12.48 -6.25
CA ARG A 226 7.10 12.11 -4.89
C ARG A 226 5.64 11.65 -4.84
N ALA A 227 5.09 11.18 -5.97
CA ALA A 227 3.77 10.56 -6.03
C ALA A 227 3.81 9.19 -5.32
N VAL A 228 3.43 9.17 -4.05
CA VAL A 228 3.54 7.97 -3.20
C VAL A 228 2.25 7.17 -3.13
N ALA A 229 1.12 7.76 -3.49
CA ALA A 229 -0.16 7.06 -3.51
C ALA A 229 -0.95 7.37 -4.77
N LEU A 230 -1.88 6.49 -5.12
CA LEU A 230 -2.88 6.73 -6.15
C LEU A 230 -4.21 6.17 -5.68
N TRP A 231 -5.25 6.96 -5.89
CA TRP A 231 -6.64 6.61 -5.64
C TRP A 231 -7.37 6.45 -6.98
N LYS A 232 -8.15 5.38 -7.14
CA LYS A 232 -9.07 5.19 -8.26
C LYS A 232 -10.33 4.54 -7.73
N ASP A 233 -11.49 5.13 -7.98
CA ASP A 233 -12.80 4.54 -7.71
C ASP A 233 -13.57 4.32 -9.01
N ALA A 234 -14.76 3.71 -8.95
CA ALA A 234 -15.54 3.34 -10.13
C ALA A 234 -16.00 4.53 -10.99
N LYS A 235 -16.05 5.75 -10.42
CA LYS A 235 -16.68 6.91 -11.08
C LYS A 235 -15.71 8.00 -11.48
N GLY A 236 -14.62 8.14 -10.72
CA GLY A 236 -13.63 9.17 -10.90
C GLY A 236 -12.47 8.75 -11.79
N GLU A 237 -11.73 9.75 -12.23
CA GLU A 237 -10.39 9.57 -12.78
C GLU A 237 -9.41 9.14 -11.69
N ALA A 238 -8.32 8.48 -12.09
CA ALA A 238 -7.25 8.15 -11.16
C ALA A 238 -6.59 9.43 -10.62
N VAL A 239 -6.48 9.54 -9.30
CA VAL A 239 -5.88 10.67 -8.59
C VAL A 239 -4.54 10.25 -8.01
N SER A 240 -3.45 10.73 -8.62
CA SER A 240 -2.10 10.58 -8.08
C SER A 240 -1.85 11.57 -6.95
N ILE A 241 -1.32 11.09 -5.82
CA ILE A 241 -1.13 11.85 -4.59
C ILE A 241 0.36 12.04 -4.34
N THR A 242 0.82 13.28 -4.52
CA THR A 242 2.22 13.68 -4.31
C THR A 242 2.44 14.13 -2.88
N LEU A 243 3.40 13.50 -2.19
CA LEU A 243 3.82 13.89 -0.85
C LEU A 243 4.76 15.10 -0.92
N PRO A 244 4.40 16.26 -0.34
CA PRO A 244 5.27 17.43 -0.30
C PRO A 244 6.61 17.14 0.38
N GLU A 245 7.66 17.89 0.05
CA GLU A 245 9.03 17.65 0.56
C GLU A 245 9.13 17.62 2.09
N ARG A 246 8.38 18.48 2.77
CA ARG A 246 8.42 18.62 4.24
C ARG A 246 7.47 17.68 4.97
N SER A 247 6.57 17.03 4.24
CA SER A 247 5.58 16.11 4.78
C SER A 247 6.11 14.69 4.84
N THR A 248 5.67 13.94 5.85
CA THR A 248 6.09 12.55 6.08
C THR A 248 4.90 11.60 6.27
N GLY A 249 3.68 12.11 6.18
CA GLY A 249 2.45 11.33 6.14
C GLY A 249 1.34 12.02 5.37
N ILE A 250 0.32 11.23 5.02
CA ILE A 250 -0.89 11.66 4.31
C ILE A 250 -2.08 11.23 5.16
N ILE A 251 -3.04 12.13 5.33
CA ILE A 251 -4.37 11.82 5.83
C ILE A 251 -5.29 11.77 4.62
N LEU A 252 -5.93 10.61 4.42
CA LEU A 252 -6.98 10.44 3.43
C LEU A 252 -8.32 10.38 4.15
N SER A 253 -9.23 11.27 3.75
CA SER A 253 -10.62 11.24 4.19
C SER A 253 -11.46 10.57 3.11
N LEU A 254 -12.24 9.57 3.51
CA LEU A 254 -13.17 8.86 2.64
C LEU A 254 -14.59 9.16 3.10
N SER A 255 -15.49 9.38 2.14
CA SER A 255 -16.93 9.48 2.37
C SER A 255 -17.62 8.20 1.88
N ARG A 256 -18.70 7.81 2.56
CA ARG A 256 -19.59 6.75 2.10
C ARG A 256 -20.58 7.33 1.09
N ASN A 257 -20.56 6.82 -0.13
CA ASN A 257 -21.58 7.08 -1.13
C ASN A 257 -22.46 5.84 -1.27
N LEU A 258 -23.77 5.97 -1.04
CA LEU A 258 -24.71 4.86 -1.14
C LEU A 258 -25.38 4.88 -2.50
N GLU A 259 -25.41 3.73 -3.17
CA GLU A 259 -26.01 3.60 -4.49
C GLU A 259 -26.89 2.37 -4.57
N LYS A 260 -27.87 2.44 -5.47
CA LYS A 260 -28.73 1.31 -5.78
C LYS A 260 -28.08 0.48 -6.87
N GLU A 261 -27.72 -0.73 -6.51
CA GLU A 261 -27.16 -1.72 -7.43
C GLU A 261 -28.24 -2.68 -7.91
N TRP A 262 -28.02 -3.22 -9.11
CA TRP A 262 -28.94 -4.10 -9.78
C TRP A 262 -28.23 -5.38 -10.19
N SER A 263 -28.85 -6.52 -9.88
CA SER A 263 -28.46 -7.78 -10.49
C SER A 263 -28.95 -7.88 -11.93
N ALA A 264 -28.33 -8.76 -12.72
CA ALA A 264 -28.65 -8.91 -14.14
C ALA A 264 -30.12 -9.32 -14.41
N ASP A 265 -30.80 -9.92 -13.43
CA ASP A 265 -32.22 -10.27 -13.51
C ASP A 265 -33.17 -9.17 -12.99
N GLY A 266 -32.65 -7.98 -12.67
CA GLY A 266 -33.41 -6.80 -12.32
C GLY A 266 -33.80 -6.68 -10.84
N ARG A 267 -33.29 -7.52 -9.95
CA ARG A 267 -33.45 -7.30 -8.49
C ARG A 267 -32.46 -6.24 -8.03
N ASP A 268 -32.94 -5.30 -7.21
CA ASP A 268 -32.12 -4.28 -6.57
C ASP A 268 -31.83 -4.56 -5.09
N ASP A 269 -30.80 -3.88 -4.59
CA ASP A 269 -30.34 -3.96 -3.21
C ASP A 269 -30.97 -2.90 -2.28
N GLY A 270 -31.94 -2.13 -2.78
CA GLY A 270 -32.58 -1.05 -2.03
C GLY A 270 -31.71 0.20 -1.81
N GLY A 271 -30.58 0.35 -2.49
CA GLY A 271 -29.68 1.49 -2.29
C GLY A 271 -28.74 1.33 -1.10
N THR A 272 -28.39 0.08 -0.75
CA THR A 272 -27.60 -0.22 0.45
C THR A 272 -26.12 -0.44 0.16
N THR A 273 -25.73 -0.61 -1.10
CA THR A 273 -24.32 -0.75 -1.50
C THR A 273 -23.58 0.56 -1.26
N GLY A 274 -22.50 0.47 -0.47
CA GLY A 274 -21.63 1.61 -0.15
C GLY A 274 -20.34 1.61 -0.94
N TYR A 275 -20.01 2.77 -1.50
CA TYR A 275 -18.75 3.05 -2.20
C TYR A 275 -17.93 4.05 -1.39
N PRO A 276 -16.71 3.71 -0.98
CA PRO A 276 -15.78 4.66 -0.42
C PRO A 276 -15.35 5.64 -1.52
N VAL A 277 -15.52 6.94 -1.32
CA VAL A 277 -15.10 7.97 -2.27
C VAL A 277 -14.10 8.89 -1.59
N LEU A 278 -13.03 9.25 -2.27
CA LEU A 278 -12.05 10.19 -1.75
C LEU A 278 -12.68 11.57 -1.57
N SER A 279 -12.70 12.06 -0.32
CA SER A 279 -13.32 13.35 0.04
C SER A 279 -12.35 14.38 0.59
N GLY A 280 -11.12 13.99 0.92
CA GLY A 280 -10.10 14.94 1.35
C GLY A 280 -8.70 14.34 1.40
N ILE A 281 -7.70 15.19 1.15
CA ILE A 281 -6.28 14.88 1.30
C ILE A 281 -5.65 15.97 2.15
N HIS A 282 -5.01 15.58 3.24
CA HIS A 282 -4.17 16.48 4.04
C HIS A 282 -2.79 15.88 4.24
N PHE A 283 -1.79 16.74 4.37
CA PHE A 283 -0.41 16.32 4.57
C PHE A 283 0.03 16.62 6.00
N VAL A 284 0.70 15.66 6.62
CA VAL A 284 1.25 15.81 7.97
C VAL A 284 2.76 15.64 7.95
N GLY A 285 3.42 16.33 8.86
CA GLY A 285 4.87 16.45 8.90
C GLY A 285 5.28 17.86 8.50
N SER A 286 5.77 18.57 9.50
CA SER A 286 6.66 19.71 9.39
C SER A 286 7.41 19.81 10.72
N THR A 287 8.74 19.88 10.69
CA THR A 287 9.50 20.49 11.78
C THR A 287 8.95 21.91 11.99
N PRO A 288 8.74 22.38 13.23
CA PRO A 288 8.01 23.61 13.48
C PRO A 288 8.77 24.80 12.89
N SER A 289 8.23 25.41 11.83
CA SER A 289 8.55 26.80 11.47
C SER A 289 7.41 27.67 11.98
N GLN A 290 7.72 28.52 12.95
CA GLN A 290 6.85 29.59 13.43
C GLN A 290 6.34 30.41 12.23
N LEU A 291 5.08 30.24 11.86
CA LEU A 291 4.36 31.27 11.14
C LEU A 291 3.97 32.33 12.17
N LYS A 292 4.83 33.34 12.33
CA LYS A 292 4.42 34.63 12.89
C LYS A 292 3.45 35.24 11.89
N VAL A 293 2.17 35.24 12.22
CA VAL A 293 1.21 36.16 11.60
C VAL A 293 1.60 37.54 12.11
N LEU A 294 2.20 38.35 11.25
CA LEU A 294 2.26 39.79 11.47
C LEU A 294 0.87 40.33 11.12
N ARG A 295 0.24 40.98 12.10
CA ARG A 295 -0.87 41.92 11.83
C ARG A 295 -0.31 43.20 11.26
#